data_AF-A0AAW9ICM6-F1
#
_entry.id   AF-A0AAW9ICM6-F1
#
_cell.length_a   1.000
_cell.length_b   1.000
_cell.length_c   1.000
_cell.angle_alpha   90.00
_cell.angle_beta   90.00
_cell.angle_gamma   90.00
#
_symmetry.space_group_name_H-M   'P 1'
#
loop_
_entity.id
_entity.type
_entity.pdbx_description
1 polymer ?
#
loop_
_entity_poly.entity_id
_entity_poly.type
_entity_poly.pdbx_seq_one_letter_code
_entity_poly.pdbx_strand_id
1 'polypeptide(L)'
;DYMIYANGDIVVSNSFTPSNSSSVGEIARIGMKMVVPKGYENLVYYGRGPQENYIDRKTGAKLGIYKDTVTNAFSSKYTRPQENGNKTDVRWTALTNGENGKGIMVVAADKMETSALHYRAEDINNVWKSFGHPFQVPTIEDTVLTVDYAQRGLGNASCGPG
;
A
#
# COMPACT_ATOMS: atom_id res chain seq x y z
N ASP A 1 -18.44 1.11 8.67
CA ASP A 1 -18.84 0.31 9.84
C ASP A 1 -17.69 -0.52 10.39
N TYR A 2 -17.61 -0.63 11.71
CA TYR A 2 -16.68 -1.50 12.41
C TYR A 2 -17.50 -2.43 13.31
N MET A 3 -17.31 -3.74 13.14
CA MET A 3 -17.97 -4.77 13.95
C MET A 3 -16.90 -5.57 14.68
N ILE A 4 -16.95 -5.54 16.01
CA ILE A 4 -15.97 -6.18 16.88
C ILE A 4 -16.59 -7.46 17.43
N TYR A 5 -15.96 -8.60 17.16
CA TYR A 5 -16.39 -9.91 17.64
C TYR A 5 -15.67 -10.30 18.93
N ALA A 6 -16.29 -11.20 19.71
CA ALA A 6 -15.74 -11.68 20.98
C ALA A 6 -14.42 -12.46 20.83
N ASN A 7 -14.10 -12.95 19.63
CA ASN A 7 -12.83 -13.61 19.33
C ASN A 7 -11.68 -12.62 19.03
N GLY A 8 -11.95 -11.32 19.05
CA GLY A 8 -10.97 -10.26 18.76
C GLY A 8 -10.93 -9.81 17.29
N ASP A 9 -11.69 -10.45 16.40
CA ASP A 9 -11.77 -10.00 15.00
C ASP A 9 -12.51 -8.67 14.90
N ILE A 10 -11.98 -7.80 14.05
CA ILE A 10 -12.60 -6.51 13.71
C ILE A 10 -12.93 -6.55 12.22
N VAL A 11 -14.22 -6.66 11.89
CA VAL A 11 -14.69 -6.58 10.51
C VAL A 11 -14.94 -5.12 10.17
N VAL A 12 -14.20 -4.63 9.17
CA VAL A 12 -14.29 -3.25 8.69
C VAL A 12 -15.01 -3.23 7.34
N SER A 13 -16.11 -2.50 7.26
CA SER A 13 -16.85 -2.24 6.03
C SER A 13 -16.77 -0.76 5.70
N ASN A 14 -16.33 -0.42 4.49
CA ASN A 14 -16.26 0.96 4.02
C ASN A 14 -17.07 1.09 2.73
N SER A 15 -18.02 2.03 2.71
CA SER A 15 -18.81 2.38 1.54
C SER A 15 -18.50 3.81 1.15
N PHE A 16 -18.06 4.00 -0.09
CA PHE A 16 -17.84 5.31 -0.66
C PHE A 16 -18.82 5.55 -1.81
N THR A 17 -19.54 6.65 -1.76
CA THR A 17 -20.41 7.11 -2.86
C THR A 17 -20.13 8.59 -3.09
N PRO A 18 -19.58 8.98 -4.25
CA PRO A 18 -19.33 10.38 -4.54
C PRO A 18 -20.67 11.13 -4.59
N SER A 19 -20.74 12.30 -3.95
CA SER A 19 -21.95 13.14 -3.94
C SER A 19 -22.33 13.65 -5.33
N ASN A 20 -21.35 13.80 -6.21
CA ASN A 20 -21.54 14.07 -7.64
C ASN A 20 -20.42 13.38 -8.43
N SER A 21 -20.78 12.34 -9.18
CA SER A 21 -19.83 11.56 -9.99
C SER A 21 -19.08 12.42 -11.01
N SER A 22 -19.69 13.51 -11.48
CA SER A 22 -19.11 14.43 -12.47
C SER A 22 -18.05 15.36 -11.85
N SER A 23 -18.09 15.61 -10.53
CA SER A 23 -17.17 16.53 -9.85
C SER A 23 -15.99 15.84 -9.19
N VAL A 24 -16.07 14.51 -8.96
CA VAL A 24 -15.02 13.77 -8.25
C VAL A 24 -13.79 13.49 -9.13
N GLY A 25 -13.93 13.65 -10.45
CA GLY A 25 -12.87 13.39 -11.42
C GLY A 25 -12.40 11.94 -11.40
N GLU A 26 -11.17 11.70 -11.85
CA GLU A 26 -10.55 10.39 -11.77
C GLU A 26 -10.04 10.11 -10.35
N ILE A 27 -10.58 9.06 -9.74
CA ILE A 27 -10.17 8.62 -8.41
C ILE A 27 -8.87 7.82 -8.53
N ALA A 28 -7.81 8.31 -7.87
CA ALA A 28 -6.51 7.63 -7.88
C ALA A 28 -6.50 6.34 -7.06
N ARG A 29 -7.18 6.32 -5.91
CA ARG A 29 -7.19 5.21 -4.96
C ARG A 29 -8.43 5.26 -4.07
N ILE A 30 -9.04 4.11 -3.78
CA ILE A 30 -10.07 3.93 -2.76
C ILE A 30 -9.56 2.88 -1.79
N GLY A 31 -9.42 3.25 -0.53
CA GLY A 31 -8.83 2.41 0.49
C GLY A 31 -8.78 3.07 1.85
N MET A 32 -8.05 2.43 2.76
CA MET A 32 -7.80 2.92 4.10
C MET A 32 -6.30 2.95 4.35
N LYS A 33 -5.86 3.97 5.09
CA LYS A 33 -4.48 4.13 5.54
C LYS A 33 -4.46 4.09 7.06
N MET A 34 -3.51 3.36 7.62
CA MET A 34 -3.22 3.37 9.06
C MET A 34 -1.73 3.61 9.30
N VAL A 35 -1.42 4.23 10.43
CA VAL A 35 -0.04 4.40 10.90
C VAL A 35 0.17 3.41 12.03
N VAL A 36 1.04 2.43 11.80
CA VAL A 36 1.43 1.42 12.77
C VAL A 36 2.70 1.91 13.46
N PRO A 37 2.77 1.93 14.81
CA PRO A 37 3.94 2.42 15.53
C PRO A 37 5.25 1.73 15.12
N LYS A 38 6.38 2.39 15.32
CA LYS A 38 7.72 1.79 15.20
C LYS A 38 7.81 0.39 15.84
N GLY A 39 8.53 -0.51 15.18
CA GLY A 39 8.89 -1.83 15.71
C GLY A 39 8.14 -3.00 15.06
N TYR A 40 7.16 -2.72 14.20
CA TYR A 40 6.47 -3.73 13.37
C TYR A 40 7.11 -3.82 11.98
N GLU A 41 8.33 -4.36 11.94
CA GLU A 41 9.17 -4.32 10.74
C GLU A 41 8.97 -5.51 9.79
N ASN A 42 8.55 -6.66 10.33
CA ASN A 42 8.41 -7.90 9.56
C ASN A 42 7.12 -7.86 8.74
N LEU A 43 7.25 -7.75 7.43
CA LEU A 43 6.15 -7.76 6.47
C LEU A 43 6.00 -9.15 5.85
N VAL A 44 4.82 -9.75 5.99
CA VAL A 44 4.47 -11.00 5.31
C VAL A 44 3.12 -10.84 4.64
N TYR A 45 2.99 -11.27 3.38
CA TYR A 45 1.71 -11.23 2.67
C TYR A 45 1.54 -12.42 1.74
N TYR A 46 0.28 -12.77 1.47
CA TYR A 46 -0.11 -13.70 0.42
C TYR A 46 -0.79 -12.95 -0.73
N GLY A 47 -0.09 -12.84 -1.87
CA GLY A 47 -0.55 -12.08 -3.03
C GLY A 47 0.46 -12.11 -4.17
N ARG A 48 0.46 -11.09 -5.03
CA ARG A 48 1.44 -11.00 -6.14
C ARG A 48 2.76 -10.37 -5.72
N GLY A 49 3.87 -11.02 -6.08
CA GLY A 49 5.21 -10.51 -5.76
C GLY A 49 6.36 -11.27 -6.43
N PRO A 50 7.60 -11.10 -5.93
CA PRO A 50 7.97 -10.25 -4.79
C PRO A 50 8.01 -8.75 -5.13
N GLN A 51 8.21 -8.39 -6.41
CA GLN A 51 8.31 -6.98 -6.83
C GLN A 51 6.97 -6.26 -6.72
N GLU A 52 7.01 -4.93 -6.61
CA GLU A 52 5.82 -4.09 -6.74
C GLU A 52 5.08 -4.33 -8.07
N ASN A 53 3.77 -4.20 -8.03
CA ASN A 53 2.90 -4.43 -9.18
C ASN A 53 1.63 -3.59 -9.06
N TYR A 54 0.96 -3.36 -10.19
CA TYR A 54 -0.25 -2.54 -10.31
C TYR A 54 -1.26 -3.25 -11.20
N ILE A 55 -2.53 -2.83 -11.16
CA ILE A 55 -3.64 -3.55 -11.81
C ILE A 55 -3.43 -3.81 -13.32
N ASP A 56 -2.71 -2.92 -14.00
CA ASP A 56 -2.33 -2.97 -15.42
C ASP A 56 -0.89 -3.47 -15.66
N ARG A 57 -0.10 -3.67 -14.59
CA ARG A 57 1.30 -4.13 -14.62
C ARG A 57 1.56 -5.22 -13.57
N LYS A 58 0.83 -6.33 -13.64
CA LYS A 58 0.93 -7.45 -12.67
C LYS A 58 1.20 -8.85 -13.24
N THR A 59 1.22 -9.01 -14.56
CA THR A 59 1.41 -10.33 -15.21
C THR A 59 2.78 -10.97 -14.93
N GLY A 60 3.81 -10.15 -14.69
CA GLY A 60 5.14 -10.62 -14.29
C GLY A 60 5.26 -11.04 -12.82
N ALA A 61 4.27 -10.75 -11.98
CA ALA A 61 4.28 -11.06 -10.55
C ALA A 61 3.44 -12.30 -10.26
N LYS A 62 4.06 -13.30 -9.60
CA LYS A 62 3.42 -14.59 -9.28
C LYS A 62 2.65 -14.50 -7.97
N LEU A 63 1.63 -15.35 -7.82
CA LEU A 63 0.98 -15.55 -6.53
C LEU A 63 1.87 -16.40 -5.62
N GLY A 64 2.03 -15.96 -4.38
CA GLY A 64 2.84 -16.65 -3.38
C GLY A 64 2.82 -15.95 -2.03
N ILE A 65 3.42 -16.60 -1.03
CA ILE A 65 3.68 -16.00 0.28
C ILE A 65 5.07 -15.38 0.21
N TYR A 66 5.13 -14.08 0.45
CA TYR A 66 6.37 -13.31 0.43
C TYR A 66 6.66 -12.73 1.81
N LYS A 67 7.94 -12.71 2.17
CA LYS A 67 8.46 -12.17 3.43
C LYS A 67 9.48 -11.09 3.09
N ASP A 68 9.39 -9.95 3.75
CA ASP A 68 10.30 -8.82 3.59
C ASP A 68 10.30 -7.96 4.86
N THR A 69 10.99 -6.82 4.82
CA THR A 69 10.88 -5.77 5.83
C THR A 69 10.22 -4.51 5.26
N VAL A 70 9.60 -3.70 6.11
CA VAL A 70 9.03 -2.39 5.70
C VAL A 70 10.12 -1.49 5.12
N THR A 71 11.32 -1.53 5.70
CA THR A 71 12.51 -0.81 5.22
C THR A 71 12.86 -1.18 3.78
N ASN A 72 12.76 -2.45 3.41
CA ASN A 72 13.07 -2.93 2.05
C ASN A 72 11.91 -2.71 1.06
N ALA A 73 10.68 -2.51 1.56
CA ALA A 73 9.50 -2.38 0.71
C ALA A 73 9.49 -1.11 -0.15
N PHE A 74 10.24 -0.08 0.26
CA PHE A 74 10.37 1.16 -0.50
C PHE A 74 11.29 1.01 -1.71
N SER A 75 10.81 1.41 -2.89
CA SER A 75 11.61 1.45 -4.11
C SER A 75 12.32 2.80 -4.27
N SER A 76 13.58 2.88 -3.85
CA SER A 76 14.45 4.04 -4.10
C SER A 76 14.95 4.16 -5.54
N LYS A 77 14.50 3.26 -6.44
CA LYS A 77 14.99 3.16 -7.83
C LYS A 77 14.44 4.24 -8.76
N TYR A 78 13.36 4.92 -8.37
CA TYR A 78 12.79 5.99 -9.18
C TYR A 78 13.58 7.28 -9.00
N THR A 79 14.21 7.79 -10.07
CA THR A 79 15.03 9.03 -10.02
C THR A 79 14.26 10.22 -9.45
N ARG A 80 12.97 10.31 -9.77
CA ARG A 80 12.02 11.23 -9.15
C ARG A 80 11.09 10.43 -8.23
N PRO A 81 11.00 10.76 -6.93
CA PRO A 81 10.16 10.04 -5.99
C PRO A 81 8.70 10.03 -6.44
N GLN A 82 8.05 8.88 -6.39
CA GLN A 82 6.66 8.69 -6.79
C GLN A 82 6.07 7.49 -6.05
N GLU A 83 4.76 7.25 -6.24
CA GLU A 83 4.06 6.08 -5.71
C GLU A 83 4.82 4.78 -6.04
N ASN A 84 5.01 3.92 -5.05
CA ASN A 84 5.76 2.66 -5.17
C ASN A 84 5.34 1.66 -4.09
N GLY A 85 5.82 0.42 -4.21
CA GLY A 85 5.66 -0.61 -3.17
C GLY A 85 4.32 -1.35 -3.18
N ASN A 86 3.37 -0.98 -4.05
CA ASN A 86 2.06 -1.63 -4.14
C ASN A 86 2.14 -3.12 -4.49
N LYS A 87 1.25 -3.92 -3.88
CA LYS A 87 1.06 -5.36 -4.13
C LYS A 87 -0.40 -5.61 -4.45
N THR A 88 -0.68 -6.25 -5.58
CA THR A 88 -2.06 -6.58 -6.02
C THR A 88 -2.47 -8.02 -5.71
N ASP A 89 -3.77 -8.27 -5.80
CA ASP A 89 -4.40 -9.56 -5.56
C ASP A 89 -3.99 -10.14 -4.18
N VAL A 90 -3.87 -9.31 -3.15
CA VAL A 90 -3.47 -9.74 -1.80
C VAL A 90 -4.69 -10.29 -1.07
N ARG A 91 -4.53 -11.45 -0.42
CA ARG A 91 -5.58 -12.10 0.39
C ARG A 91 -5.40 -11.78 1.87
N TRP A 92 -4.15 -11.69 2.31
CA TRP A 92 -3.82 -11.19 3.64
C TRP A 92 -2.43 -10.57 3.66
N THR A 93 -2.24 -9.62 4.57
CA THR A 93 -0.95 -9.01 4.89
C THR A 93 -0.81 -8.92 6.41
N ALA A 94 0.41 -9.04 6.91
CA ALA A 94 0.71 -8.98 8.33
C ALA A 94 1.98 -8.17 8.57
N LEU A 95 1.91 -7.28 9.56
CA LEU A 95 3.03 -6.57 10.13
C LEU A 95 3.24 -7.07 11.56
N THR A 96 4.42 -7.63 11.84
CA THR A 96 4.73 -8.22 13.15
C THR A 96 5.97 -7.59 13.77
N ASN A 97 6.00 -7.57 15.10
CA ASN A 97 7.17 -7.22 15.86
C ASN A 97 8.08 -8.45 16.05
N GLY A 98 9.38 -8.29 15.79
CA GLY A 98 10.47 -9.22 16.12
C GLY A 98 10.15 -10.72 16.15
N GLU A 99 10.75 -11.45 17.09
CA GLU A 99 10.70 -12.92 17.20
C GLU A 99 9.37 -13.46 17.75
N ASN A 100 8.55 -12.60 18.39
CA ASN A 100 7.37 -13.03 19.13
C ASN A 100 6.10 -13.11 18.28
N GLY A 101 6.16 -12.69 17.00
CA GLY A 101 5.05 -12.82 16.04
C GLY A 101 3.80 -11.98 16.37
N LYS A 102 3.85 -11.10 17.37
CA LYS A 102 2.72 -10.22 17.71
C LYS A 102 2.63 -9.11 16.67
N GLY A 103 1.44 -8.83 16.19
CA GLY A 103 1.29 -7.96 15.03
C GLY A 103 -0.15 -7.62 14.72
N ILE A 104 -0.30 -6.95 13.58
CA ILE A 104 -1.58 -6.68 12.94
C ILE A 104 -1.63 -7.53 11.68
N MET A 105 -2.72 -8.27 11.51
CA MET A 105 -3.03 -8.98 10.28
C MET A 105 -4.30 -8.40 9.69
N VAL A 106 -4.27 -8.13 8.39
CA VAL A 106 -5.44 -7.71 7.62
C VAL A 106 -5.75 -8.81 6.62
N VAL A 107 -7.01 -9.26 6.62
CA VAL A 107 -7.52 -10.28 5.71
C VAL A 107 -8.57 -9.64 4.81
N ALA A 108 -8.41 -9.80 3.50
CA ALA A 108 -9.36 -9.31 2.52
C ALA A 108 -10.58 -10.23 2.45
N ALA A 109 -11.78 -9.67 2.22
CA ALA A 109 -12.98 -10.46 1.96
C ALA A 109 -12.89 -11.29 0.66
N ASP A 110 -12.25 -10.74 -0.38
CA ASP A 110 -11.84 -11.47 -1.59
C ASP A 110 -10.36 -11.19 -1.89
N LYS A 111 -10.07 -9.94 -2.31
CA LYS A 111 -8.72 -9.45 -2.58
C LYS A 111 -8.62 -7.97 -2.22
N MET A 112 -7.40 -7.52 -1.97
CA MET A 112 -7.04 -6.12 -1.76
C MET A 112 -5.73 -5.79 -2.49
N GLU A 113 -5.46 -4.50 -2.62
CA GLU A 113 -4.12 -3.96 -2.85
C GLU A 113 -3.54 -3.48 -1.51
N THR A 114 -2.22 -3.53 -1.35
CA THR A 114 -1.58 -3.09 -0.10
C THR A 114 -0.15 -2.62 -0.31
N SER A 115 0.29 -1.69 0.54
CA SER A 115 1.67 -1.25 0.68
C SER A 115 1.98 -1.00 2.15
N ALA A 116 3.23 -1.19 2.55
CA ALA A 116 3.72 -0.85 3.89
C ALA A 116 5.05 -0.13 3.75
N LEU A 117 5.12 1.15 4.12
CA LEU A 117 6.28 2.02 3.87
C LEU A 117 6.59 2.92 5.07
N HIS A 118 7.86 3.27 5.26
CA HIS A 118 8.31 4.32 6.18
C HIS A 118 8.17 5.75 5.61
N TYR A 119 7.31 5.90 4.59
CA TYR A 119 7.13 7.14 3.86
C TYR A 119 5.65 7.48 3.79
N ARG A 120 5.33 8.75 3.95
CA ARG A 120 3.98 9.26 3.69
C ARG A 120 3.88 9.64 2.21
N ALA A 121 2.78 9.28 1.56
CA ALA A 121 2.52 9.67 0.18
C ALA A 121 2.56 11.21 0.01
N GLU A 122 2.14 11.94 1.03
CA GLU A 122 2.19 13.40 1.09
C GLU A 122 3.64 13.93 1.03
N ASP A 123 4.57 13.27 1.72
CA ASP A 123 5.99 13.65 1.76
C ASP A 123 6.68 13.34 0.42
N ILE A 124 6.37 12.19 -0.18
CA ILE A 124 6.82 11.85 -1.54
C ILE A 124 6.33 12.92 -2.54
N ASN A 125 5.06 13.32 -2.46
CA ASN A 125 4.48 14.34 -3.34
C ASN A 125 5.14 15.71 -3.17
N ASN A 126 5.48 16.11 -1.94
CA ASN A 126 6.15 17.38 -1.68
C ASN A 126 7.55 17.43 -2.32
N VAL A 127 8.34 16.37 -2.19
CA VAL A 127 9.65 16.26 -2.84
C VAL A 127 9.52 16.12 -4.36
N TRP A 128 8.50 15.41 -4.84
CA TRP A 128 8.22 15.32 -6.28
C TRP A 128 7.96 16.70 -6.88
N LYS A 129 7.15 17.56 -6.23
CA LYS A 129 6.81 18.91 -6.71
C LYS A 129 8.01 19.85 -6.82
N SER A 130 9.02 19.65 -5.98
CA SER A 130 10.27 20.42 -6.02
C SER A 130 11.35 19.81 -6.92
N PHE A 131 11.01 18.80 -7.73
CA PHE A 131 11.97 18.05 -8.57
C PHE A 131 13.12 17.42 -7.77
N GLY A 132 12.85 17.03 -6.53
CA GLY A 132 13.83 16.36 -5.68
C GLY A 132 14.06 14.89 -6.02
N HIS A 133 14.93 14.28 -5.23
CA HIS A 133 15.43 12.91 -5.38
C HIS A 133 15.05 12.02 -4.18
N PRO A 134 15.11 10.67 -4.30
CA PRO A 134 14.71 9.75 -3.24
C PRO A 134 15.33 9.99 -1.87
N PHE A 135 16.60 10.39 -1.81
CA PHE A 135 17.28 10.64 -0.54
C PHE A 135 16.75 11.87 0.22
N GLN A 136 15.97 12.73 -0.45
CA GLN A 136 15.37 13.92 0.15
C GLN A 136 13.98 13.66 0.71
N VAL A 137 13.39 12.49 0.48
CA VAL A 137 12.08 12.14 1.04
C VAL A 137 12.25 11.83 2.53
N PRO A 138 11.57 12.58 3.43
CA PRO A 138 11.59 12.28 4.85
C PRO A 138 11.09 10.85 5.13
N THR A 139 11.85 10.12 5.93
CA THR A 139 11.42 8.85 6.52
C THR A 139 10.82 9.08 7.89
N ILE A 140 9.84 8.27 8.27
CA ILE A 140 9.32 8.19 9.63
C ILE A 140 9.66 6.83 10.25
N GLU A 141 9.77 6.76 11.58
CA GLU A 141 10.04 5.48 12.27
C GLU A 141 8.81 4.55 12.29
N ASP A 142 7.62 5.11 12.13
CA ASP A 142 6.36 4.37 12.02
C ASP A 142 6.19 3.75 10.62
N THR A 143 5.26 2.81 10.49
CA THR A 143 4.89 2.22 9.21
C THR A 143 3.55 2.77 8.74
N VAL A 144 3.51 3.30 7.52
CA VAL A 144 2.27 3.61 6.82
C VAL A 144 1.80 2.35 6.09
N LEU A 145 0.73 1.73 6.59
CA LEU A 145 0.09 0.57 5.94
C LEU A 145 -1.15 1.05 5.17
N THR A 146 -1.21 0.75 3.88
CA THR A 146 -2.42 0.95 3.05
C THR A 146 -3.13 -0.37 2.80
N VAL A 147 -4.45 -0.32 2.85
CA VAL A 147 -5.35 -1.43 2.56
C VAL A 147 -6.38 -0.90 1.57
N ASP A 148 -6.18 -1.23 0.30
CA ASP A 148 -6.86 -0.58 -0.80
C ASP A 148 -7.84 -1.55 -1.48
N TYR A 149 -9.06 -1.07 -1.72
CA TYR A 149 -10.02 -1.78 -2.56
C TYR A 149 -9.55 -1.76 -4.02
N ALA A 150 -9.12 -0.59 -4.47
CA ALA A 150 -8.58 -0.40 -5.80
C ALA A 150 -7.68 0.84 -5.86
N GLN A 151 -6.64 0.74 -6.67
CA GLN A 151 -5.79 1.83 -7.11
C GLN A 151 -5.77 1.89 -8.64
N ARG A 152 -5.75 3.11 -9.19
CA ARG A 152 -5.64 3.31 -10.64
C ARG A 152 -4.36 2.67 -11.17
N GLY A 153 -4.43 2.15 -12.40
CA GLY A 153 -3.27 1.68 -13.16
C GLY A 153 -2.24 2.80 -13.39
N LEU A 154 -1.06 2.39 -13.85
CA LEU A 154 0.05 3.29 -14.15
C LEU A 154 -0.10 3.97 -15.51
N GLY A 155 -0.59 3.24 -16.52
CA GLY A 155 -0.58 3.66 -17.92
C GLY A 155 0.84 3.94 -18.43
N ASN A 156 0.93 4.77 -19.48
CA ASN A 156 2.20 5.28 -20.00
C ASN A 156 2.10 6.74 -20.50
N ALA A 157 1.26 7.54 -19.82
CA ALA A 157 0.90 8.91 -20.18
C ALA A 157 2.06 9.92 -20.20
N SER A 158 3.26 9.54 -19.74
CA SER A 158 4.46 10.37 -19.94
C SER A 158 4.79 10.57 -21.43
N CYS A 159 4.50 9.57 -22.26
CA CYS A 159 4.56 9.63 -23.72
C CYS A 159 3.76 8.43 -24.31
N GLY A 160 2.43 8.49 -24.22
CA GLY A 160 1.57 7.39 -24.66
C GLY A 160 0.18 7.41 -24.04
N PRO A 161 -0.58 6.31 -24.20
CA PRO A 161 -1.88 6.13 -23.56
C PRO A 161 -1.87 6.32 -22.02
N GLY A 162 -3.01 6.76 -21.49
CA GLY A 162 -3.29 6.86 -20.06
C GLY A 162 -3.84 5.56 -19.49
#